data_AF-A0AAP5QBU0-F1
#
_entry.id   AF-A0AAP5QBU0-F1
#
_cell.length_a   1.000
_cell.length_b   1.000
_cell.length_c   1.000
_cell.angle_alpha   90.00
_cell.angle_beta   90.00
_cell.angle_gamma   90.00
#
_symmetry.space_group_name_H-M   'P 1'
#
loop_
_entity.id
_entity.type
_entity.pdbx_description
1 polymer ?
#
loop_
_entity_poly.entity_id
_entity_poly.type
_entity_poly.pdbx_seq_one_letter_code
_entity_poly.pdbx_strand_id
1 'polypeptide(L)'
;MRVAVISAYYKEPRYVLRRCHESVLAQAGNVTHVMVADGFPSSDVDSWKGVIHIKLPNHADYGDTPRAVGAAYASANGFDAICFLDADNWYASNHVETMRIIVEETGAQVVTATRTIFTADGRMLGICKESNGVDFNDTNCYFLTRAAFPACAAWLFKDPRESIRGDKIFWNAVRTGGYLHFHSIAPTVNYVSTFALHYQMFGEVPPDDSKVIAKLPGRQHFQMVSYAEYKAMGGAGGR
;
A
#
# COMPACT_ATOMS: atom_id res chain seq x y z
N MET A 1 5.21 15.76 14.64
CA MET A 1 5.50 14.33 14.41
C MET A 1 6.46 14.20 13.23
N ARG A 2 7.50 13.37 13.36
CA ARG A 2 8.35 12.91 12.25
C ARG A 2 7.70 11.71 11.59
N VAL A 3 7.40 11.81 10.29
CA VAL A 3 6.68 10.77 9.55
C VAL A 3 7.60 10.15 8.50
N ALA A 4 7.70 8.81 8.51
CA ALA A 4 8.35 8.07 7.42
C ALA A 4 7.27 7.58 6.46
N VAL A 5 7.38 7.91 5.17
CA VAL A 5 6.60 7.25 4.12
C VAL A 5 7.49 6.20 3.48
N ILE A 6 7.07 4.94 3.57
CA ILE A 6 7.83 3.79 3.07
C ILE A 6 7.25 3.36 1.74
N SER A 7 8.08 3.41 0.70
CA SER A 7 7.70 2.97 -0.64
C SER A 7 8.52 1.77 -1.09
N ALA A 8 7.85 0.61 -1.10
CA ALA A 8 8.35 -0.57 -1.77
C ALA A 8 8.32 -0.35 -3.28
N TYR A 9 9.38 -0.73 -3.98
CA TYR A 9 9.43 -0.67 -5.43
C TYR A 9 10.24 -1.83 -6.02
N TYR A 10 9.91 -2.19 -7.25
CA TYR A 10 10.51 -3.31 -7.97
C TYR A 10 11.06 -2.84 -9.32
N LYS A 11 10.22 -2.73 -10.35
CA LYS A 11 10.64 -2.44 -11.74
C LYS A 11 9.84 -1.30 -12.38
N GLU A 12 9.24 -0.46 -11.55
CA GLU A 12 8.49 0.69 -12.03
C GLU A 12 9.42 1.62 -12.82
N PRO A 13 8.96 2.17 -13.95
CA PRO A 13 9.78 3.07 -14.73
C PRO A 13 10.08 4.36 -13.95
N ARG A 14 11.20 5.00 -14.28
CA ARG A 14 11.71 6.20 -13.59
C ARG A 14 10.64 7.27 -13.36
N TYR A 15 9.78 7.54 -14.34
CA TYR A 15 8.74 8.58 -14.22
C TYR A 15 7.67 8.23 -13.17
N VAL A 16 7.37 6.94 -12.97
CA VAL A 16 6.43 6.44 -11.95
C VAL A 16 7.04 6.60 -10.57
N LEU A 17 8.27 6.11 -10.39
CA LEU A 17 9.04 6.28 -9.15
C LEU A 17 9.15 7.77 -8.76
N ARG A 18 9.40 8.62 -9.77
CA ARG A 18 9.53 10.07 -9.57
C ARG A 18 8.22 10.70 -9.13
N ARG A 19 7.08 10.34 -9.75
CA ARG A 19 5.75 10.82 -9.35
C ARG A 19 5.43 10.45 -7.91
N CYS A 20 5.67 9.20 -7.52
CA CYS A 20 5.51 8.78 -6.12
C CYS A 20 6.37 9.65 -5.20
N HIS A 21 7.66 9.79 -5.51
CA HIS A 21 8.58 10.58 -4.70
C HIS A 21 8.20 12.05 -4.56
N GLU A 22 7.81 12.70 -5.65
CA GLU A 22 7.38 14.10 -5.63
C GLU A 22 6.09 14.29 -4.83
N SER A 23 5.17 13.32 -4.87
CA SER A 23 3.94 13.39 -4.05
C SER A 23 4.21 13.32 -2.54
N VAL A 24 5.24 12.58 -2.12
CA VAL A 24 5.70 12.50 -0.73
C VAL A 24 6.47 13.75 -0.34
N LEU A 25 7.36 14.23 -1.21
CA LEU A 25 8.16 15.44 -0.97
C LEU A 25 7.28 16.70 -0.84
N ALA A 26 6.13 16.72 -1.51
CA ALA A 26 5.17 17.82 -1.45
C ALA A 26 4.31 17.83 -0.18
N GLN A 27 4.39 16.82 0.68
CA GLN A 27 3.61 16.77 1.93
C GLN A 27 4.11 17.81 2.94
N ALA A 28 3.18 18.41 3.68
CA ALA A 28 3.52 19.36 4.73
C ALA A 28 4.13 18.68 5.97
N GLY A 29 5.07 19.37 6.62
CA GLY A 29 5.68 18.97 7.89
C GLY A 29 6.97 18.16 7.74
N ASN A 30 7.34 17.44 8.80
CA ASN A 30 8.60 16.67 8.85
C ASN A 30 8.37 15.26 8.31
N VAL A 31 8.30 15.18 6.97
CA VAL A 31 8.09 13.93 6.22
C VAL A 31 9.41 13.50 5.58
N THR A 32 9.76 12.23 5.73
CA THR A 32 10.91 11.63 5.06
C THR A 32 10.44 10.46 4.21
N HIS A 33 10.90 10.43 2.95
CA HIS A 33 10.60 9.34 2.05
C HIS A 33 11.67 8.25 2.17
N VAL A 34 11.28 7.03 2.53
CA VAL A 34 12.14 5.83 2.54
C VAL A 34 11.73 4.95 1.36
N MET A 35 12.52 4.96 0.28
CA MET A 35 12.30 4.08 -0.87
C MET A 35 13.11 2.80 -0.70
N VAL A 36 12.44 1.65 -0.79
CA VAL A 36 13.04 0.34 -0.57
C VAL A 36 12.92 -0.50 -1.85
N ALA A 37 14.06 -0.73 -2.50
CA ALA A 37 14.14 -1.50 -3.73
C ALA A 37 14.16 -3.00 -3.44
N ASP A 38 13.30 -3.76 -4.13
CA ASP A 38 13.25 -5.22 -4.08
C ASP A 38 14.05 -5.84 -5.24
N GLY A 39 15.38 -5.95 -5.10
CA GLY A 39 16.24 -6.61 -6.09
C GLY A 39 16.59 -5.82 -7.35
N PHE A 40 15.91 -4.70 -7.64
CA PHE A 40 16.12 -3.90 -8.86
C PHE A 40 16.25 -2.40 -8.56
N PRO A 41 17.31 -1.99 -7.83
CA PRO A 41 17.47 -0.60 -7.45
C PRO A 41 17.73 0.31 -8.65
N SER A 42 17.03 1.44 -8.70
CA SER A 42 17.29 2.52 -9.65
C SER A 42 18.34 3.49 -9.10
N SER A 43 19.43 3.69 -9.85
CA SER A 43 20.49 4.64 -9.49
C SER A 43 20.02 6.10 -9.49
N ASP A 44 18.94 6.43 -10.19
CA ASP A 44 18.33 7.76 -10.13
C ASP A 44 17.90 8.11 -8.70
N VAL A 45 17.35 7.15 -7.95
CA VAL A 45 16.82 7.36 -6.60
C VAL A 45 17.93 7.82 -5.64
N ASP A 46 19.17 7.36 -5.83
CA ASP A 46 20.32 7.77 -5.00
C ASP A 46 20.60 9.28 -5.09
N SER A 47 20.18 9.93 -6.17
CA SER A 47 20.39 11.35 -6.42
C SER A 47 19.23 12.25 -5.97
N TRP A 48 18.11 11.67 -5.54
CA TRP A 48 16.92 12.45 -5.21
C TRP A 48 17.04 13.11 -3.84
N LYS A 49 16.53 14.34 -3.75
CA LYS A 49 16.59 15.12 -2.51
C LYS A 49 15.63 14.54 -1.48
N GLY A 50 16.11 14.37 -0.24
CA GLY A 50 15.25 14.02 0.88
C GLY A 50 14.69 12.59 0.84
N VAL A 51 15.31 11.71 0.05
CA VAL A 51 15.00 10.28 0.04
C VAL A 51 16.07 9.50 0.79
N ILE A 52 15.65 8.47 1.50
CA ILE A 52 16.51 7.40 1.99
C ILE A 52 16.28 6.22 1.07
N HIS A 53 17.35 5.70 0.49
CA HIS A 53 17.27 4.59 -0.45
C HIS A 53 17.87 3.32 0.16
N ILE A 54 17.03 2.33 0.41
CA ILE A 54 17.43 1.00 0.89
C ILE A 54 17.34 0.02 -0.27
N LYS A 55 18.37 -0.81 -0.47
CA LYS A 55 18.49 -1.74 -1.59
C LYS A 55 18.55 -3.17 -1.06
N LEU A 56 17.59 -4.00 -1.43
CA LEU A 56 17.51 -5.41 -1.02
C LEU A 56 17.76 -6.34 -2.22
N PRO A 57 18.10 -7.61 -1.98
CA PRO A 57 17.91 -8.68 -2.97
C PRO A 57 16.42 -8.82 -3.35
N ASN A 58 16.11 -9.54 -4.44
CA ASN A 58 14.72 -9.81 -4.84
C ASN A 58 14.08 -10.86 -3.92
N HIS A 59 12.97 -10.51 -3.26
CA HIS A 59 12.20 -11.40 -2.40
C HIS A 59 10.95 -11.96 -3.07
N ALA A 60 10.40 -11.27 -4.09
CA ALA A 60 9.20 -11.70 -4.82
C ALA A 60 7.98 -11.99 -3.93
N ASP A 61 7.81 -11.20 -2.87
CA ASP A 61 6.80 -11.37 -1.81
C ASP A 61 5.75 -10.24 -1.80
N TYR A 62 5.45 -9.68 -2.97
CA TYR A 62 4.48 -8.60 -3.15
C TYR A 62 4.77 -7.34 -2.29
N GLY A 63 6.04 -7.13 -1.94
CA GLY A 63 6.52 -5.96 -1.21
C GLY A 63 6.51 -6.11 0.31
N ASP A 64 6.26 -7.31 0.83
CA ASP A 64 6.26 -7.59 2.27
C ASP A 64 7.61 -7.25 2.91
N THR A 65 8.70 -7.84 2.40
CA THR A 65 10.05 -7.60 2.95
C THR A 65 10.48 -6.14 2.82
N PRO A 66 10.31 -5.45 1.67
CA PRO A 66 10.58 -4.02 1.57
C PRO A 66 9.82 -3.16 2.60
N ARG A 67 8.52 -3.40 2.80
CA ARG A 67 7.70 -2.65 3.79
C ARG A 67 8.19 -2.91 5.21
N ALA A 68 8.48 -4.16 5.53
CA ALA A 68 9.05 -4.58 6.80
C ALA A 68 10.39 -3.89 7.11
N VAL A 69 11.33 -3.91 6.16
CA VAL A 69 12.66 -3.30 6.33
C VAL A 69 12.53 -1.79 6.49
N GLY A 70 11.70 -1.13 5.67
CA GLY A 70 11.42 0.29 5.83
C GLY A 70 10.82 0.63 7.20
N ALA A 71 9.93 -0.23 7.72
CA ALA A 71 9.31 -0.02 9.02
C ALA A 71 10.30 -0.22 10.17
N ALA A 72 11.17 -1.22 10.07
CA ALA A 72 12.28 -1.42 11.01
C ALA A 72 13.24 -0.24 11.01
N TYR A 73 13.60 0.27 9.83
CA TYR A 73 14.41 1.47 9.68
C TYR A 73 13.75 2.67 10.36
N ALA A 74 12.46 2.94 10.07
CA ALA A 74 11.74 4.07 10.64
C ALA A 74 11.65 3.96 12.18
N SER A 75 11.36 2.77 12.70
CA SER A 75 11.32 2.49 14.13
C SER A 75 12.68 2.80 14.80
N ALA A 76 13.77 2.25 14.26
CA ALA A 76 15.12 2.42 14.79
C ALA A 76 15.64 3.87 14.71
N ASN A 77 15.15 4.66 13.76
CA ASN A 77 15.58 6.05 13.54
C ASN A 77 14.67 7.10 14.21
N GLY A 78 13.81 6.66 15.13
CA GLY A 78 13.02 7.56 15.96
C GLY A 78 11.92 8.31 15.22
N PHE A 79 11.33 7.72 14.17
CA PHE A 79 10.13 8.27 13.52
C PHE A 79 8.89 8.06 14.38
N ASP A 80 8.03 9.06 14.48
CA ASP A 80 6.82 9.03 15.32
C ASP A 80 5.67 8.31 14.64
N ALA A 81 5.67 8.29 13.30
CA ALA A 81 4.68 7.60 12.51
C ALA A 81 5.26 7.02 11.20
N ILE A 82 4.55 6.03 10.68
CA ILE A 82 4.83 5.34 9.42
C ILE A 82 3.59 5.42 8.52
N CYS A 83 3.80 5.76 7.26
CA CYS A 83 2.87 5.46 6.17
C CYS A 83 3.50 4.46 5.19
N PHE A 84 2.67 3.74 4.44
CA PHE A 84 3.12 2.95 3.29
C PHE A 84 2.56 3.55 2.00
N LEU A 85 3.33 3.49 0.92
CA LEU A 85 2.92 3.92 -0.41
C LEU A 85 3.68 3.11 -1.46
N ASP A 86 3.02 2.18 -2.14
CA ASP A 86 3.59 1.47 -3.29
C ASP A 86 4.01 2.48 -4.36
N ALA A 87 5.14 2.23 -5.00
CA ALA A 87 5.79 3.25 -5.83
C ALA A 87 5.07 3.58 -7.14
N ASP A 88 4.06 2.80 -7.52
CA ASP A 88 3.15 3.09 -8.64
C ASP A 88 2.01 4.05 -8.28
N ASN A 89 1.83 4.35 -6.99
CA ASN A 89 0.78 5.21 -6.45
C ASN A 89 1.32 6.59 -6.06
N TRP A 90 0.42 7.50 -5.67
CA TRP A 90 0.81 8.83 -5.19
C TRP A 90 -0.20 9.42 -4.21
N TYR A 91 0.26 10.31 -3.33
CA TYR A 91 -0.60 11.04 -2.41
C TYR A 91 -1.16 12.33 -3.02
N ALA A 92 -2.35 12.72 -2.57
CA ALA A 92 -2.80 14.11 -2.65
C ALA A 92 -1.94 14.99 -1.72
N SER A 93 -1.83 16.28 -2.01
CA SER A 93 -0.92 17.20 -1.28
C SER A 93 -1.21 17.33 0.22
N ASN A 94 -2.44 17.01 0.65
CA ASN A 94 -2.90 17.13 2.03
C ASN A 94 -2.98 15.78 2.78
N HIS A 95 -2.45 14.68 2.22
CA HIS A 95 -2.60 13.35 2.82
C HIS A 95 -2.03 13.25 4.24
N VAL A 96 -0.74 13.54 4.43
CA VAL A 96 -0.07 13.41 5.74
C VAL A 96 -0.63 14.42 6.74
N GLU A 97 -0.95 15.63 6.30
CA GLU A 97 -1.59 16.65 7.15
C GLU A 97 -2.95 16.18 7.68
N THR A 98 -3.80 15.63 6.79
CA THR A 98 -5.11 15.06 7.17
C THR A 98 -4.95 13.98 8.25
N MET A 99 -3.99 13.07 8.07
CA MET A 99 -3.77 11.99 9.05
C MET A 99 -3.28 12.52 10.40
N ARG A 100 -2.37 13.50 10.37
CA ARG A 100 -1.84 14.12 11.58
C ARG A 100 -2.93 14.83 12.38
N ILE A 101 -3.80 15.59 11.72
CA ILE A 101 -4.92 16.29 12.37
C ILE A 101 -5.80 15.26 13.10
N ILE A 102 -6.14 14.15 12.45
CA ILE A 102 -6.94 13.09 13.08
C ILE A 102 -6.23 12.52 14.32
N VAL A 103 -4.93 12.24 14.24
CA VAL A 103 -4.16 11.76 15.41
C VAL A 103 -4.15 12.79 16.53
N GLU A 104 -3.93 14.07 16.21
CA GLU A 104 -3.85 15.17 17.19
C GLU A 104 -5.21 15.40 17.89
N GLU A 105 -6.32 15.28 17.17
CA GLU A 105 -7.68 15.50 17.70
C GLU A 105 -8.23 14.29 18.48
N THR A 106 -7.88 13.07 18.08
CA THR A 106 -8.52 11.85 18.59
C THR A 106 -7.60 10.98 19.45
N GLY A 107 -6.29 11.18 19.37
CA GLY A 107 -5.31 10.26 19.94
C GLY A 107 -5.18 8.93 19.20
N ALA A 108 -5.70 8.84 17.96
CA ALA A 108 -5.65 7.61 17.16
C ALA A 108 -4.23 7.03 17.06
N GLN A 109 -4.12 5.72 17.24
CA GLN A 109 -2.89 4.97 17.04
C GLN A 109 -2.75 4.48 15.60
N VAL A 110 -3.88 4.25 14.93
CA VAL A 110 -3.96 3.93 13.50
C VAL A 110 -4.98 4.85 12.85
N VAL A 111 -4.58 5.53 11.79
CA VAL A 111 -5.51 6.21 10.89
C VAL A 111 -5.46 5.50 9.53
N THR A 112 -6.61 5.38 8.90
CA THR A 112 -6.75 4.81 7.55
C THR A 112 -7.35 5.83 6.60
N ALA A 113 -7.01 5.74 5.32
CA ALA A 113 -7.45 6.65 4.26
C ALA A 113 -8.44 5.99 3.29
N THR A 114 -9.39 6.77 2.80
CA THR A 114 -10.03 6.47 1.52
C THR A 114 -9.05 6.71 0.37
N ARG A 115 -9.17 5.94 -0.72
CA ARG A 115 -8.38 6.08 -1.96
C ARG A 115 -9.26 6.34 -3.18
N THR A 116 -8.73 7.08 -4.14
CA THR A 116 -9.26 7.19 -5.51
C THR A 116 -8.58 6.15 -6.38
N ILE A 117 -9.36 5.42 -7.17
CA ILE A 117 -8.84 4.43 -8.10
C ILE A 117 -8.64 5.06 -9.48
N PHE A 118 -7.47 4.81 -10.05
CA PHE A 118 -7.09 5.12 -11.42
C PHE A 118 -6.80 3.84 -12.19
N THR A 119 -7.09 3.85 -13.48
CA THR A 119 -6.64 2.84 -14.43
C THR A 119 -5.15 2.99 -14.75
N ALA A 120 -4.55 1.96 -15.36
CA ALA A 120 -3.15 1.99 -15.76
C ALA A 120 -2.81 3.10 -16.78
N ASP A 121 -3.78 3.52 -17.60
CA ASP A 121 -3.65 4.63 -18.56
C ASP A 121 -3.92 6.02 -17.93
N GLY A 122 -4.19 6.09 -16.62
CA GLY A 122 -4.31 7.34 -15.86
C GLY A 122 -5.71 7.93 -15.79
N ARG A 123 -6.75 7.23 -16.29
CA ARG A 123 -8.14 7.64 -16.13
C ARG A 123 -8.64 7.36 -14.72
N MET A 124 -9.37 8.31 -14.14
CA MET A 124 -10.00 8.12 -12.83
C MET A 124 -11.24 7.22 -12.97
N LEU A 125 -11.30 6.13 -12.19
CA LEU A 125 -12.50 5.29 -12.07
C LEU A 125 -13.46 5.85 -11.01
N GLY A 126 -12.94 6.26 -9.85
CA GLY A 126 -13.73 6.86 -8.78
C GLY A 126 -13.20 6.53 -7.39
N ILE A 127 -13.99 6.90 -6.37
CA ILE A 127 -13.64 6.66 -4.96
C ILE A 127 -13.82 5.17 -4.64
N CYS A 128 -12.77 4.55 -4.11
CA CYS A 128 -12.75 3.14 -3.75
C CYS A 128 -13.76 2.84 -2.64
N LYS A 129 -14.55 1.78 -2.83
CA LYS A 129 -15.54 1.32 -1.85
C LYS A 129 -15.02 0.19 -0.96
N GLU A 130 -13.89 -0.42 -1.32
CA GLU A 130 -13.32 -1.58 -0.61
C GLU A 130 -12.41 -1.17 0.57
N SER A 131 -11.51 -0.19 0.37
CA SER A 131 -10.62 0.30 1.42
C SER A 131 -11.35 1.30 2.33
N ASN A 132 -12.27 0.79 3.15
CA ASN A 132 -13.21 1.56 3.95
C ASN A 132 -12.82 1.65 5.45
N GLY A 133 -11.70 1.04 5.85
CA GLY A 133 -11.26 1.03 7.24
C GLY A 133 -12.14 0.21 8.19
N VAL A 134 -13.07 -0.60 7.67
CA VAL A 134 -13.95 -1.46 8.49
C VAL A 134 -13.77 -2.93 8.08
N ASP A 135 -14.06 -3.22 6.81
CA ASP A 135 -13.98 -4.56 6.26
C ASP A 135 -12.56 -4.85 5.75
N PHE A 136 -11.95 -3.84 5.15
CA PHE A 136 -10.64 -3.91 4.55
C PHE A 136 -9.97 -2.54 4.55
N ASN A 137 -8.64 -2.55 4.56
CA ASN A 137 -7.87 -1.36 4.25
C ASN A 137 -6.64 -1.74 3.44
N ASP A 138 -6.41 -1.00 2.37
CA ASP A 138 -5.25 -1.18 1.52
C ASP A 138 -3.97 -0.67 2.20
N THR A 139 -2.85 -1.31 1.89
CA THR A 139 -1.54 -0.96 2.45
C THR A 139 -1.19 0.52 2.28
N ASN A 140 -1.51 1.11 1.12
CA ASN A 140 -1.21 2.51 0.79
C ASN A 140 -1.96 3.52 1.67
N CYS A 141 -2.97 3.05 2.40
CA CYS A 141 -3.91 3.89 3.12
C CYS A 141 -3.62 3.99 4.63
N TYR A 142 -2.54 3.41 5.15
CA TYR A 142 -2.25 3.45 6.58
C TYR A 142 -1.41 4.66 7.01
N PHE A 143 -1.75 5.22 8.16
CA PHE A 143 -0.90 6.06 9.00
C PHE A 143 -0.83 5.43 10.40
N LEU A 144 0.34 4.94 10.78
CA LEU A 144 0.56 4.21 12.02
C LEU A 144 1.40 5.09 12.94
N THR A 145 0.92 5.38 14.15
CA THR A 145 1.78 6.00 15.16
C THR A 145 2.70 4.95 15.78
N ARG A 146 3.72 5.39 16.52
CA ARG A 146 4.69 4.50 17.18
C ARG A 146 4.05 3.36 17.97
N ALA A 147 2.92 3.60 18.64
CA ALA A 147 2.21 2.57 19.41
C ALA A 147 1.70 1.41 18.53
N ALA A 148 1.44 1.67 17.24
CA ALA A 148 0.97 0.68 16.28
C ALA A 148 2.08 0.04 15.43
N PHE A 149 3.35 0.43 15.60
CA PHE A 149 4.48 -0.19 14.88
C PHE A 149 4.59 -1.71 15.07
N PRO A 150 4.22 -2.32 16.22
CA PRO A 150 4.21 -3.77 16.34
C PRO A 150 3.37 -4.50 15.28
N ALA A 151 2.33 -3.85 14.71
CA ALA A 151 1.54 -4.43 13.61
C ALA A 151 2.39 -4.72 12.36
N CYS A 152 3.49 -3.96 12.14
CA CYS A 152 4.45 -4.18 11.05
C CYS A 152 5.12 -5.57 11.10
N ALA A 153 5.08 -6.26 12.24
CA ALA A 153 5.52 -7.65 12.34
C ALA A 153 4.75 -8.59 11.40
N ALA A 154 3.49 -8.26 11.04
CA ALA A 154 2.69 -9.03 10.09
C ALA A 154 3.26 -8.99 8.65
N TRP A 155 4.13 -8.02 8.33
CA TRP A 155 4.88 -8.05 7.08
C TRP A 155 5.95 -9.15 7.07
N LEU A 156 6.67 -9.33 8.19
CA LEU A 156 7.80 -10.27 8.29
C LEU A 156 7.42 -11.71 8.62
N PHE A 157 6.53 -11.90 9.61
CA PHE A 157 6.40 -13.20 10.30
C PHE A 157 5.18 -14.01 9.87
N LYS A 158 4.48 -13.58 8.82
CA LYS A 158 3.41 -14.38 8.22
C LYS A 158 3.99 -15.49 7.35
N ASP A 159 3.16 -16.49 7.04
CA ASP A 159 3.49 -17.49 6.04
C ASP A 159 3.74 -16.81 4.68
N PRO A 160 4.91 -16.97 4.04
CA PRO A 160 5.21 -16.35 2.74
C PRO A 160 4.21 -16.70 1.64
N ARG A 161 3.48 -17.81 1.76
CA ARG A 161 2.42 -18.19 0.81
C ARG A 161 1.20 -17.27 0.88
N GLU A 162 1.09 -16.48 1.95
CA GLU A 162 0.02 -15.52 2.16
C GLU A 162 0.39 -14.10 1.70
N SER A 163 1.60 -13.88 1.19
CA SER A 163 2.05 -12.56 0.69
C SER A 163 1.13 -11.96 -0.38
N ILE A 164 0.49 -12.80 -1.21
CA ILE A 164 -0.50 -12.36 -2.20
C ILE A 164 -1.74 -11.69 -1.57
N ARG A 165 -2.02 -11.94 -0.29
CA ARG A 165 -3.08 -11.32 0.51
C ARG A 165 -2.51 -10.55 1.70
N GLY A 166 -1.29 -10.02 1.56
CA GLY A 166 -0.54 -9.41 2.65
C GLY A 166 -1.31 -8.27 3.34
N ASP A 167 -2.05 -7.49 2.55
CA ASP A 167 -2.97 -6.44 3.02
C ASP A 167 -4.05 -6.96 3.98
N LYS A 168 -4.70 -8.10 3.68
CA LYS A 168 -5.70 -8.72 4.54
C LYS A 168 -5.09 -9.24 5.83
N ILE A 169 -3.88 -9.81 5.77
CA ILE A 169 -3.17 -10.29 6.96
C ILE A 169 -2.76 -9.09 7.84
N PHE A 170 -2.26 -8.03 7.23
CA PHE A 170 -1.89 -6.81 7.93
C PHE A 170 -3.10 -6.11 8.56
N TRP A 171 -4.21 -6.02 7.83
CA TRP A 171 -5.46 -5.47 8.36
C TRP A 171 -5.99 -6.27 9.55
N ASN A 172 -5.90 -7.60 9.48
CA ASN A 172 -6.25 -8.44 10.63
C ASN A 172 -5.35 -8.14 11.84
N ALA A 173 -4.04 -7.98 11.66
CA ALA A 173 -3.11 -7.62 12.73
C ALA A 173 -3.46 -6.27 13.38
N VAL A 174 -3.85 -5.27 12.58
CA VAL A 174 -4.34 -3.97 13.08
C VAL A 174 -5.62 -4.16 13.91
N ARG A 175 -6.61 -4.88 13.38
CA ARG A 175 -7.89 -5.12 14.07
C ARG A 175 -7.74 -5.87 15.38
N THR A 176 -6.86 -6.86 15.43
CA THR A 176 -6.65 -7.68 16.63
C THR A 176 -5.66 -7.06 17.61
N GLY A 177 -4.93 -6.01 17.20
CA GLY A 177 -3.91 -5.35 18.01
C GLY A 177 -4.46 -4.42 19.11
N GLY A 178 -5.78 -4.20 19.16
CA GLY A 178 -6.42 -3.38 20.19
C GLY A 178 -6.12 -1.88 20.06
N TYR A 179 -5.76 -1.41 18.87
CA TYR A 179 -5.42 -0.02 18.61
C TYR A 179 -6.66 0.89 18.57
N LEU A 180 -6.52 2.12 19.07
CA LEU A 180 -7.48 3.18 18.75
C LEU A 180 -7.36 3.54 17.27
N HIS A 181 -8.42 3.28 16.51
CA HIS A 181 -8.42 3.36 15.05
C HIS A 181 -9.49 4.34 14.54
N PHE A 182 -9.11 5.14 13.54
CA PHE A 182 -10.01 6.05 12.83
C PHE A 182 -9.86 5.91 11.30
N HIS A 183 -10.96 6.13 10.58
CA HIS A 183 -10.96 6.16 9.12
C HIS A 183 -11.27 7.57 8.62
N SER A 184 -10.40 8.09 7.75
CA SER A 184 -10.63 9.32 7.01
C SER A 184 -11.37 9.02 5.71
N ILE A 185 -12.55 9.62 5.56
CA ILE A 185 -13.34 9.55 4.32
C ILE A 185 -12.76 10.40 3.19
N ALA A 186 -11.71 11.20 3.46
CA ALA A 186 -11.07 12.03 2.45
C ALA A 186 -10.21 11.15 1.52
N PRO A 187 -10.48 11.15 0.19
CA PRO A 187 -9.78 10.28 -0.76
C PRO A 187 -8.41 10.86 -1.14
N THR A 188 -7.45 10.72 -0.22
CA THR A 188 -6.13 11.38 -0.32
C THR A 188 -5.02 10.48 -0.85
N VAL A 189 -5.33 9.23 -1.17
CA VAL A 189 -4.43 8.29 -1.86
C VAL A 189 -4.93 8.07 -3.28
N ASN A 190 -4.06 8.16 -4.27
CA ASN A 190 -4.37 7.86 -5.66
C ASN A 190 -3.72 6.53 -6.03
N TYR A 191 -4.56 5.54 -6.30
CA TYR A 191 -4.16 4.16 -6.48
C TYR A 191 -4.32 3.74 -7.94
N VAL A 192 -3.22 3.39 -8.61
CA VAL A 192 -3.24 2.81 -9.96
C VAL A 192 -3.59 1.34 -9.85
N SER A 193 -4.69 0.94 -10.47
CA SER A 193 -5.15 -0.44 -10.40
C SER A 193 -4.87 -1.22 -11.67
N THR A 194 -4.31 -2.40 -11.44
CA THR A 194 -4.29 -3.51 -12.39
C THR A 194 -5.21 -4.65 -11.98
N PHE A 195 -6.18 -4.43 -11.07
CA PHE A 195 -7.04 -5.49 -10.51
C PHE A 195 -8.43 -5.46 -11.12
N ALA A 196 -8.94 -6.62 -11.53
CA ALA A 196 -10.24 -6.72 -12.19
C ALA A 196 -11.41 -6.24 -11.32
N LEU A 197 -11.33 -6.53 -10.01
CA LEU A 197 -12.33 -6.12 -9.02
C LEU A 197 -12.60 -4.62 -9.07
N HIS A 198 -11.57 -3.80 -9.26
CA HIS A 198 -11.73 -2.35 -9.26
C HIS A 198 -12.50 -1.86 -10.49
N TYR A 199 -12.26 -2.38 -11.69
CA TYR A 199 -13.07 -2.04 -12.87
C TYR A 199 -14.53 -2.45 -12.68
N GLN A 200 -14.77 -3.68 -12.19
CA GLN A 200 -16.11 -4.20 -11.92
C GLN A 200 -16.88 -3.37 -10.88
N MET A 201 -16.19 -2.85 -9.86
CA MET A 201 -16.78 -2.00 -8.81
C MET A 201 -17.44 -0.73 -9.37
N PHE A 202 -16.99 -0.27 -10.53
CA PHE A 202 -17.52 0.89 -11.25
C PHE A 202 -18.32 0.51 -12.51
N GLY A 203 -18.70 -0.77 -12.65
CA GLY A 203 -19.51 -1.25 -13.77
C GLY A 203 -18.76 -1.33 -15.10
N GLU A 204 -17.43 -1.30 -15.07
CA GLU A 204 -16.59 -1.43 -16.27
C GLU A 204 -16.18 -2.88 -16.53
N VAL A 205 -15.90 -3.18 -17.80
CA VAL A 205 -15.29 -4.45 -18.20
C VAL A 205 -13.79 -4.37 -17.91
N PRO A 206 -13.22 -5.25 -17.08
CA PRO A 206 -11.79 -5.26 -16.84
C PRO A 206 -11.00 -5.59 -18.10
N PRO A 207 -9.81 -4.97 -18.31
CA PRO A 207 -8.81 -5.47 -19.25
C PRO A 207 -8.51 -6.95 -19.01
N ASP A 208 -8.27 -7.71 -20.08
CA ASP A 208 -8.05 -9.16 -20.02
C ASP A 208 -6.82 -9.55 -19.18
N ASP A 209 -5.80 -8.70 -19.14
CA ASP A 209 -4.58 -8.84 -18.34
C ASP A 209 -4.73 -8.34 -16.89
N SER A 210 -5.91 -7.87 -16.50
CA SER A 210 -6.18 -7.47 -15.11
C SER A 210 -5.99 -8.64 -14.16
N LYS A 211 -5.36 -8.37 -13.02
CA LYS A 211 -5.09 -9.32 -11.95
C LYS A 211 -6.36 -9.72 -11.21
N VAL A 212 -6.48 -11.01 -10.92
CA VAL A 212 -7.50 -11.60 -10.05
C VAL A 212 -6.80 -12.47 -9.01
N ILE A 213 -7.09 -12.22 -7.73
CA ILE A 213 -6.65 -13.09 -6.63
C ILE A 213 -7.79 -14.08 -6.35
N ALA A 214 -7.56 -15.36 -6.63
CA ALA A 214 -8.58 -16.40 -6.45
C ALA A 214 -8.00 -17.66 -5.82
N LYS A 215 -8.85 -18.40 -5.09
CA LYS A 215 -8.54 -19.75 -4.63
C LYS A 215 -9.09 -20.75 -5.64
N LEU A 216 -8.24 -21.21 -6.56
CA LEU A 216 -8.66 -22.10 -7.64
C LEU A 216 -8.98 -23.52 -7.13
N PRO A 217 -9.90 -24.25 -7.78
CA PRO A 217 -10.20 -25.64 -7.43
C PRO A 217 -8.94 -26.52 -7.39
N GLY A 218 -8.82 -27.34 -6.34
CA GLY A 218 -7.65 -28.22 -6.14
C GLY A 218 -6.38 -27.51 -5.68
N ARG A 219 -6.38 -26.17 -5.51
CA ARG A 219 -5.26 -25.43 -4.94
C ARG A 219 -5.47 -25.16 -3.45
N GLN A 220 -4.43 -25.39 -2.66
CA GLN A 220 -4.47 -25.11 -1.22
C GLN A 220 -4.41 -23.60 -0.92
N HIS A 221 -3.70 -22.84 -1.75
CA HIS A 221 -3.42 -21.41 -1.55
C HIS A 221 -4.03 -20.54 -2.66
N PHE A 222 -4.13 -19.24 -2.40
CA PHE A 222 -4.55 -18.24 -3.37
C PHE A 222 -3.49 -18.08 -4.47
N GLN A 223 -3.96 -17.78 -5.68
CA GLN A 223 -3.12 -17.54 -6.84
C GLN A 223 -3.52 -16.22 -7.51
N MET A 224 -2.55 -15.61 -8.17
CA MET A 224 -2.78 -14.48 -9.07
C MET A 224 -2.94 -15.05 -10.48
N VAL A 225 -4.07 -14.76 -11.11
CA VAL A 225 -4.34 -15.09 -12.52
C VAL A 225 -4.81 -13.84 -13.26
N SER A 226 -4.74 -13.87 -14.59
CA SER A 226 -5.36 -12.82 -15.41
C SER A 226 -6.89 -12.96 -15.42
N TYR A 227 -7.58 -11.86 -15.71
CA TYR A 227 -9.02 -11.82 -15.81
C TYR A 227 -9.54 -12.71 -16.94
N ALA A 228 -8.82 -12.78 -18.07
CA ALA A 228 -9.12 -13.70 -19.17
C ALA A 228 -9.05 -15.16 -18.74
N GLU A 229 -7.99 -15.58 -18.06
CA GLU A 229 -7.86 -16.95 -17.52
C GLU A 229 -8.97 -17.26 -16.51
N TYR A 230 -9.27 -16.31 -15.62
CA TYR A 230 -10.33 -16.48 -14.62
C TYR A 230 -11.72 -16.66 -15.27
N LYS A 231 -12.04 -15.87 -16.32
CA LYS A 231 -13.26 -16.04 -17.11
C LYS A 231 -13.32 -17.41 -17.79
N ALA A 232 -12.22 -17.85 -18.40
CA ALA A 232 -12.14 -19.15 -19.07
C ALA A 232 -12.38 -20.33 -18.12
N MET A 233 -12.04 -20.18 -16.83
CA MET A 233 -12.29 -21.18 -15.78
C MET A 233 -13.74 -21.17 -15.25
N GLY A 234 -14.65 -20.38 -15.84
CA GLY A 234 -16.07 -20.34 -15.46
C GLY A 234 -16.40 -19.42 -14.28
N GLY A 235 -15.50 -18.51 -13.89
CA GLY A 235 -15.76 -17.46 -12.89
C GLY A 235 -16.18 -17.95 -11.50
N ALA A 236 -15.93 -19.22 -11.18
CA ALA A 236 -16.45 -19.84 -9.97
C ALA A 236 -15.54 -19.57 -8.76
N GLY A 237 -15.98 -18.67 -7.88
CA GLY A 237 -15.58 -18.63 -6.47
C GLY A 237 -14.69 -17.46 -6.09
N GLY A 238 -15.27 -16.44 -5.46
CA GLY A 238 -14.54 -15.33 -4.88
C GLY A 238 -15.45 -14.23 -4.34
N ARG A 239 -16.21 -14.52 -3.29
CA ARG A 239 -16.50 -13.52 -2.24
C ARG A 239 -15.58 -13.84 -1.06
#